data_AF-A0A076H7H2-F1
#
_entry.id   AF-A0A076H7H2-F1
#
_cell.length_a   1.000
_cell.length_b   1.000
_cell.length_c   1.000
_cell.angle_alpha   90.00
_cell.angle_beta   90.00
_cell.angle_gamma   90.00
#
_symmetry.space_group_name_H-M   'P 1'
#
loop_
_entity.id
_entity.type
_entity.pdbx_description
1 polymer ?
#
loop_
_entity_poly.entity_id
_entity_poly.type
_entity_poly.pdbx_seq_one_letter_code
_entity_poly.pdbx_strand_id
1 'polypeptide(L)'
;MPTLYPPTGHFPASPQNLERETLDEAYTELRVAYRGLMVSRGVFRGKAEQNRAAMQELETKLRAIAEREASVRQEAYEMLEIVTNVVGELEDAGDDLVNEFGLYQKGKSTYQGGSFIGRLIKAVTTFIRRWTGTKQQLAAIVEQQQAVQLSLEATDGQDR
;
A
#
# COMPACT_ATOMS: atom_id res chain seq x y z
N MET A 1 -3.65 -23.76 -29.42
CA MET A 1 -3.88 -25.23 -29.33
C MET A 1 -2.53 -25.91 -29.15
N PRO A 2 -2.30 -26.71 -28.10
CA PRO A 2 -1.06 -27.47 -27.96
C PRO A 2 -0.98 -28.49 -29.10
N THR A 3 0.13 -28.49 -29.85
CA THR A 3 0.42 -29.52 -30.85
C THR A 3 0.72 -30.82 -30.13
N LEU A 4 -0.20 -31.79 -30.23
CA LEU A 4 0.01 -33.16 -29.78
C LEU A 4 0.86 -33.89 -30.82
N TYR A 5 2.07 -34.28 -30.45
CA TYR A 5 2.91 -35.14 -31.28
C TYR A 5 2.55 -36.62 -31.05
N PRO A 6 2.62 -37.46 -32.10
CA PRO A 6 2.31 -38.87 -31.97
C PRO A 6 3.27 -39.56 -30.98
N PRO A 7 2.79 -40.53 -30.18
CA PRO A 7 3.62 -41.26 -29.24
C PRO A 7 4.68 -42.08 -29.98
N THR A 8 5.91 -42.10 -29.48
CA THR A 8 7.02 -42.86 -30.10
C THR A 8 6.89 -44.38 -29.94
N GLY A 9 5.86 -44.87 -29.25
CA GLY A 9 5.58 -46.29 -29.06
C GLY A 9 5.04 -47.01 -30.29
N HIS A 10 4.64 -46.28 -31.34
CA HIS A 10 4.15 -46.85 -32.61
C HIS A 10 5.25 -47.10 -33.65
N PHE A 11 6.48 -46.65 -33.40
CA PHE A 11 7.59 -46.89 -34.32
C PHE A 11 8.11 -48.33 -34.18
N PRO A 12 8.44 -49.00 -35.29
CA PRO A 12 8.84 -50.40 -35.28
C PRO A 12 10.13 -50.61 -34.49
N ALA A 13 10.06 -51.40 -33.42
CA ALA A 13 11.21 -51.74 -32.58
C ALA A 13 12.22 -52.69 -33.25
N SER A 14 11.82 -53.35 -34.35
CA SER A 14 12.64 -54.32 -35.08
C SER A 14 12.61 -54.03 -36.59
N PRO A 15 13.51 -53.16 -37.10
CA PRO A 15 13.50 -52.70 -38.49
C PRO A 15 13.94 -53.77 -39.52
N GLN A 16 14.41 -54.92 -39.04
CA GLN A 16 15.05 -55.97 -39.85
C GLN A 16 14.08 -56.72 -40.78
N ASN A 17 12.77 -56.65 -40.51
CA ASN A 17 11.72 -57.38 -41.23
C ASN A 17 10.82 -56.48 -42.09
N LEU A 18 11.14 -55.19 -42.19
CA LEU A 18 10.33 -54.23 -42.94
C LEU A 18 10.84 -54.03 -44.35
N GLU A 19 9.91 -53.85 -45.28
CA GLU A 19 10.23 -53.41 -46.63
C GLU A 19 10.81 -51.99 -46.60
N ARG A 20 11.74 -51.73 -47.52
CA ARG A 20 12.55 -50.50 -47.52
C ARG A 20 11.71 -49.23 -47.58
N GLU A 21 10.64 -49.22 -48.38
CA GLU A 21 9.76 -48.05 -48.52
C GLU A 21 9.03 -47.73 -47.20
N THR A 22 8.48 -48.75 -46.54
CA THR A 22 7.81 -48.60 -45.23
C THR A 22 8.79 -48.10 -44.15
N LEU A 23 10.04 -48.56 -44.21
CA LEU A 23 11.09 -48.11 -43.31
C LEU A 23 11.43 -46.62 -43.53
N ASP A 24 11.58 -46.19 -44.78
CA ASP A 24 11.90 -44.81 -45.15
C ASP A 24 10.77 -43.83 -44.77
N GLU A 25 9.51 -44.24 -44.93
CA GLU A 25 8.33 -43.48 -44.48
C GLU A 25 8.33 -43.30 -42.96
N ALA A 26 8.50 -44.39 -42.20
CA ALA A 26 8.51 -44.36 -40.74
C ALA A 26 9.65 -43.49 -40.18
N TYR A 27 10.86 -43.55 -40.77
CA TYR A 27 11.97 -42.69 -40.37
C TYR A 27 11.74 -41.21 -40.69
N THR A 28 11.09 -40.93 -41.83
CA THR A 28 10.76 -39.56 -42.22
C THR A 28 9.75 -38.95 -41.26
N GLU A 29 8.71 -39.70 -40.89
CA GLU A 29 7.71 -39.28 -39.90
C GLU A 29 8.34 -39.05 -38.52
N LEU A 30 9.19 -39.97 -38.06
CA LEU A 30 9.93 -39.84 -36.80
C LEU A 30 10.79 -38.57 -36.78
N ARG A 31 11.51 -38.28 -37.87
CA ARG A 31 12.35 -37.08 -38.00
C ARG A 31 11.52 -35.80 -37.93
N VAL A 32 10.36 -35.77 -38.59
CA VAL A 32 9.44 -34.62 -38.56
C VAL A 32 8.87 -34.41 -37.14
N ALA A 33 8.41 -35.49 -36.50
CA ALA A 33 7.88 -35.45 -35.14
C ALA A 33 8.93 -34.97 -34.13
N TYR A 34 10.16 -35.50 -34.21
CA TYR A 34 11.27 -35.09 -33.36
C TYR A 34 11.64 -33.62 -33.54
N ARG A 35 11.74 -33.15 -34.81
CA ARG A 35 12.01 -31.73 -35.11
C ARG A 35 10.91 -30.84 -34.52
N GLY A 36 9.65 -31.21 -34.69
CA GLY A 36 8.52 -30.49 -34.12
C GLY A 36 8.58 -30.42 -32.59
N LEU A 37 8.87 -31.54 -31.93
CA LEU A 37 8.98 -31.61 -30.48
C LEU A 37 10.12 -30.73 -29.94
N MET A 38 11.27 -30.70 -30.63
CA MET A 38 12.39 -29.83 -30.26
C MET A 38 12.05 -28.35 -30.40
N VAL A 39 11.38 -27.95 -31.49
CA VAL A 39 10.90 -26.56 -31.67
C VAL A 39 9.89 -26.21 -30.58
N SER A 40 8.92 -27.09 -30.31
CA SER A 40 7.91 -26.89 -29.28
C SER A 40 8.53 -26.72 -27.89
N ARG A 41 9.48 -27.60 -27.51
CA ARG A 41 10.26 -27.48 -26.28
C ARG A 41 11.00 -26.15 -26.18
N GLY A 42 11.63 -25.70 -27.26
CA GLY A 42 12.30 -24.40 -27.33
C GLY A 42 11.34 -23.24 -27.07
N VAL A 43 10.17 -23.26 -27.71
CA VAL A 43 9.12 -22.24 -27.51
C VAL A 43 8.59 -22.26 -26.06
N PHE A 44 8.35 -23.44 -25.48
CA PHE A 44 7.92 -23.54 -24.09
C PHE A 44 8.98 -23.04 -23.11
N ARG A 45 10.25 -23.34 -23.36
CA ARG A 45 11.37 -22.83 -22.56
C ARG A 45 11.46 -21.31 -22.66
N GLY A 46 11.39 -20.75 -23.87
CA GLY A 46 11.40 -19.31 -24.07
C GLY A 46 10.22 -18.61 -23.39
N LYS A 47 9.01 -19.17 -23.48
CA LYS A 47 7.83 -18.68 -22.75
C LYS A 47 7.99 -18.77 -21.24
N ALA A 48 8.58 -19.85 -20.73
CA ALA A 48 8.83 -20.00 -19.30
C ALA A 48 9.86 -18.98 -18.80
N GLU A 49 10.91 -18.70 -19.57
CA GLU A 49 11.91 -17.67 -19.26
C GLU A 49 11.29 -16.27 -19.29
N GLN A 50 10.50 -15.93 -20.32
CA GLN A 50 9.75 -14.67 -20.39
C GLN A 50 8.78 -14.50 -19.22
N ASN A 51 8.05 -15.56 -18.87
CA ASN A 51 7.12 -15.50 -17.75
C ASN A 51 7.84 -15.33 -16.41
N ARG A 52 9.00 -15.97 -16.21
CA ARG A 52 9.83 -15.73 -15.02
C ARG A 52 10.33 -14.30 -14.94
N ALA A 53 10.78 -13.72 -16.05
CA ALA A 53 11.20 -12.33 -16.10
C ALA A 53 10.05 -11.37 -15.76
N ALA A 54 8.87 -11.59 -16.35
CA ALA A 54 7.67 -10.80 -16.05
C ALA A 54 7.24 -10.93 -14.57
N MET A 55 7.34 -12.13 -13.99
CA MET A 55 7.03 -12.35 -12.57
C MET A 55 8.01 -11.62 -11.65
N GLN A 56 9.31 -11.60 -11.97
CA GLN A 56 10.31 -10.85 -11.21
C GLN A 56 10.08 -9.34 -11.28
N GLU A 57 9.71 -8.83 -12.45
CA GLU A 57 9.35 -7.43 -12.62
C GLU A 57 8.11 -7.07 -11.79
N LEU A 58 7.08 -7.92 -11.82
CA LEU A 58 5.86 -7.74 -11.03
C LEU A 58 6.13 -7.79 -9.52
N GLU A 59 6.95 -8.73 -9.06
CA GLU A 59 7.36 -8.84 -7.66
C GLU A 59 8.09 -7.57 -7.19
N THR A 60 8.99 -7.05 -8.02
CA THR A 60 9.71 -5.80 -7.73
C THR A 60 8.75 -4.61 -7.60
N LYS A 61 7.80 -4.49 -8.54
CA LYS A 61 6.75 -3.46 -8.49
C LYS A 61 5.87 -3.59 -7.24
N LEU A 62 5.46 -4.81 -6.88
CA LEU A 62 4.66 -5.05 -5.67
C LEU A 62 5.41 -4.70 -4.40
N ARG A 63 6.71 -5.02 -4.32
CA ARG A 63 7.53 -4.63 -3.16
C ARG A 63 7.64 -3.11 -3.04
N ALA A 64 7.86 -2.39 -4.14
CA ALA A 64 7.91 -0.93 -4.15
C ALA A 64 6.57 -0.31 -3.69
N ILE A 65 5.43 -0.87 -4.14
CA ILE A 65 4.10 -0.43 -3.68
C ILE A 65 3.92 -0.69 -2.19
N ALA A 66 4.31 -1.86 -1.69
CA ALA A 66 4.19 -2.20 -0.28
C ALA A 66 5.05 -1.31 0.63
N GLU A 67 6.27 -0.98 0.22
CA GLU A 67 7.15 -0.03 0.92
C GLU A 67 6.52 1.37 0.97
N ARG A 68 5.94 1.83 -0.15
CA ARG A 68 5.21 3.11 -0.20
C ARG A 68 3.99 3.10 0.72
N GLU A 69 3.20 2.04 0.72
CA GLU A 69 2.02 1.91 1.58
C GLU A 69 2.42 1.92 3.06
N ALA A 70 3.51 1.23 3.42
CA ALA A 70 4.03 1.23 4.77
C ALA A 70 4.45 2.64 5.23
N SER A 71 5.13 3.41 4.36
CA SER A 71 5.52 4.80 4.64
C SER A 71 4.29 5.69 4.86
N VAL A 72 3.31 5.63 3.96
CA VAL A 72 2.06 6.42 4.06
C VAL A 72 1.30 6.07 5.35
N ARG A 73 1.26 4.78 5.71
CA ARG A 73 0.61 4.32 6.93
C ARG A 73 1.32 4.84 8.18
N GLN A 74 2.65 4.85 8.19
CA GLN A 74 3.42 5.42 9.30
C GLN A 74 3.12 6.91 9.46
N GLU A 75 3.18 7.68 8.37
CA GLU A 75 2.85 9.11 8.39
C GLU A 75 1.42 9.38 8.89
N ALA A 76 0.45 8.55 8.51
CA ALA A 76 -0.92 8.66 8.99
C ALA A 76 -1.04 8.43 10.52
N TYR A 77 -0.29 7.47 11.07
CA TYR A 77 -0.26 7.25 12.52
C TYR A 77 0.40 8.41 13.27
N GLU A 78 1.49 8.97 12.73
CA GLU A 78 2.14 10.16 13.32
C GLU A 78 1.19 11.35 13.33
N MET A 79 0.46 11.61 12.24
CA MET A 79 -0.59 12.65 12.22
C MET A 79 -1.70 12.39 13.24
N LEU A 80 -2.17 11.14 13.37
CA LEU A 80 -3.21 10.78 14.34
C LEU A 80 -2.75 11.02 15.79
N GLU A 81 -1.50 10.67 16.11
CA GLU A 81 -0.91 10.92 17.42
C GLU A 81 -0.90 12.43 17.74
N ILE A 82 -0.44 13.26 16.80
CA ILE A 82 -0.42 14.71 16.99
C ILE A 82 -1.84 15.25 17.20
N VAL A 83 -2.80 14.86 16.36
CA VAL A 83 -4.20 15.29 16.48
C VAL A 83 -4.79 14.86 17.83
N THR A 84 -4.50 13.64 18.29
CA THR A 84 -4.99 13.13 19.58
C THR A 84 -4.45 13.94 20.75
N ASN A 85 -3.15 14.25 20.74
CA ASN A 85 -2.53 15.09 21.77
C ASN A 85 -3.13 16.50 21.79
N VAL A 86 -3.31 17.09 20.61
CA VAL A 86 -3.89 18.43 20.44
C VAL A 86 -5.33 18.52 20.95
N VAL A 87 -6.14 17.48 20.67
CA VAL A 87 -7.52 17.40 21.17
C VAL A 87 -7.53 17.23 22.70
N GLY A 88 -6.65 16.40 23.25
CA GLY A 88 -6.55 16.21 24.70
C GLY A 88 -6.18 17.50 25.44
N GLU A 89 -5.19 18.26 24.95
CA GLU A 89 -4.80 19.54 25.57
C GLU A 89 -5.93 20.59 25.57
N LEU A 90 -6.76 20.56 24.51
CA LEU A 90 -7.95 21.41 24.40
C LEU A 90 -9.09 20.96 25.31
N GLU A 91 -9.32 19.66 25.40
CA GLU A 91 -10.32 19.08 26.28
C GLU A 91 -10.01 19.44 27.73
N ASP A 92 -8.77 19.21 28.19
CA ASP A 92 -8.31 19.61 29.53
C ASP A 92 -8.53 21.10 29.80
N ALA A 93 -8.21 21.96 28.82
CA ALA A 93 -8.37 23.40 28.94
C ALA A 93 -9.86 23.81 29.00
N GLY A 94 -10.70 23.10 28.26
CA GLY A 94 -12.14 23.27 28.24
C GLY A 94 -12.77 22.85 29.56
N ASP A 95 -12.35 21.71 30.11
CA ASP A 95 -12.83 21.20 31.39
C ASP A 95 -12.46 22.15 32.55
N ASP A 96 -11.22 22.64 32.57
CA ASP A 96 -10.78 23.67 33.52
C ASP A 96 -11.65 24.94 33.42
N LEU A 97 -11.94 25.39 32.20
CA LEU A 97 -12.79 26.56 31.94
C LEU A 97 -14.23 26.34 32.42
N VAL A 98 -14.82 25.20 32.10
CA VAL A 98 -16.18 24.83 32.51
C VAL A 98 -16.29 24.73 34.02
N ASN A 99 -15.29 24.12 34.67
CA ASN A 99 -15.25 23.97 36.12
C ASN A 99 -15.16 25.33 36.84
N GLU A 100 -14.22 26.19 36.43
CA GLU A 100 -14.08 27.53 37.02
C GLU A 100 -15.29 28.43 36.75
N PHE A 101 -15.93 28.30 35.58
CA PHE A 101 -17.20 28.97 35.31
C PHE A 101 -18.32 28.48 36.23
N GLY A 102 -18.39 27.18 36.50
CA GLY A 102 -19.31 26.59 37.47
C GLY A 102 -19.08 27.11 38.89
N LEU A 103 -17.82 27.26 39.31
CA LEU A 103 -17.46 27.84 40.60
C LEU A 103 -17.84 29.32 40.69
N TYR A 104 -17.60 30.10 39.64
CA TYR A 104 -18.05 31.49 39.54
C TYR A 104 -19.58 31.62 39.66
N GLN A 105 -20.34 30.80 38.92
CA GLN A 105 -21.81 30.78 38.97
C GLN A 105 -22.35 30.50 40.37
N LYS A 106 -21.71 29.61 41.14
CA LYS A 106 -22.08 29.32 42.53
C LYS A 106 -21.65 30.45 43.46
N GLY A 107 -20.40 30.92 43.35
CA GLY A 107 -19.81 31.97 44.21
C GLY A 107 -20.50 33.34 44.10
N LYS A 108 -21.12 33.65 42.96
CA LYS A 108 -21.92 34.88 42.79
C LYS A 108 -23.11 34.95 43.75
N SER A 109 -23.68 33.80 44.14
CA SER A 109 -24.81 33.72 45.06
C SER A 109 -24.42 33.90 46.53
N THR A 110 -23.17 33.65 46.88
CA THR A 110 -22.64 33.67 48.26
C THR A 110 -21.83 34.92 48.62
N TYR A 111 -21.84 35.96 47.77
CA TYR A 111 -21.14 37.25 48.02
C TYR A 111 -19.61 37.12 48.30
N GLN A 112 -18.98 36.02 47.90
CA GLN A 112 -17.52 35.79 47.90
C GLN A 112 -16.88 36.05 46.51
N GLY A 113 -17.50 36.92 45.71
CA GLY A 113 -17.32 37.00 44.24
C GLY A 113 -15.92 37.35 43.72
N GLY A 114 -15.03 37.92 44.54
CA GLY A 114 -13.71 38.38 44.08
C GLY A 114 -12.71 37.26 43.74
N SER A 115 -12.70 36.16 44.49
CA SER A 115 -11.74 35.05 44.30
C SER A 115 -12.02 34.22 43.04
N PHE A 116 -13.30 34.07 42.68
CA PHE A 116 -13.72 33.22 41.56
C PHE A 116 -13.55 33.91 40.21
N ILE A 117 -13.69 35.24 40.15
CA ILE A 117 -13.45 36.02 38.91
C ILE A 117 -11.99 35.91 38.48
N GLY A 118 -11.04 36.01 39.41
CA GLY A 118 -9.61 35.90 39.08
C GLY A 118 -9.24 34.51 38.53
N ARG A 119 -9.82 33.44 39.09
CA ARG A 119 -9.61 32.07 38.59
C ARG A 119 -10.26 31.83 37.23
N LEU A 120 -11.48 32.32 37.02
CA LEU A 120 -12.14 32.26 35.72
C LEU A 120 -11.35 32.99 34.63
N ILE A 121 -10.87 34.22 34.91
CA ILE A 121 -10.05 34.98 33.95
C ILE A 121 -8.76 34.21 33.63
N LYS A 122 -8.13 33.58 34.62
CA LYS A 122 -6.95 32.73 34.41
C LYS A 122 -7.28 31.53 33.51
N ALA A 123 -8.39 30.82 33.77
CA ALA A 123 -8.83 29.68 32.97
C ALA A 123 -9.13 30.08 31.52
N VAL A 124 -9.84 31.21 31.31
CA VAL A 124 -10.08 31.78 29.97
C VAL A 124 -8.77 32.11 29.26
N THR A 125 -7.81 32.71 29.96
CA THR A 125 -6.49 33.06 29.39
C THR A 125 -5.71 31.80 28.99
N THR A 126 -5.73 30.76 29.84
CA THR A 126 -5.12 29.46 29.55
C THR A 126 -5.77 28.80 28.34
N PHE A 127 -7.11 28.78 28.28
CA PHE A 127 -7.87 28.25 27.16
C PHE A 127 -7.53 28.97 25.85
N ILE A 128 -7.54 30.31 25.83
CA ILE A 128 -7.19 31.09 24.63
C ILE A 128 -5.75 30.79 24.17
N ARG A 129 -4.80 30.68 25.12
CA ARG A 129 -3.40 30.38 24.79
C ARG A 129 -3.27 28.99 24.18
N ARG A 130 -3.90 27.98 24.78
CA ARG A 130 -3.90 26.60 24.28
C ARG A 130 -4.60 26.50 22.92
N TRP A 131 -5.79 27.09 22.79
CA TRP A 131 -6.51 27.19 21.52
C TRP A 131 -5.68 27.82 20.40
N THR A 132 -4.95 28.89 20.70
CA THR A 132 -4.10 29.55 19.71
C THR A 132 -2.93 28.65 19.31
N GLY A 133 -2.31 27.96 20.28
CA GLY A 133 -1.24 26.99 20.02
C GLY A 133 -1.72 25.79 19.20
N THR A 134 -2.84 25.18 19.59
CA THR A 134 -3.53 24.13 18.85
C THR A 134 -3.80 24.55 17.40
N LYS A 135 -4.32 25.75 17.17
CA LYS A 135 -4.63 26.22 15.81
C LYS A 135 -3.37 26.33 14.94
N GLN A 136 -2.24 26.73 15.51
CA GLN A 136 -0.96 26.78 14.81
C GLN A 136 -0.45 25.37 14.48
N GLN A 137 -0.51 24.45 15.44
CA GLN A 137 -0.12 23.06 15.24
C GLN A 137 -1.00 22.38 14.19
N LEU A 138 -2.31 22.58 14.24
CA LEU A 138 -3.26 22.01 13.28
C LEU A 138 -3.05 22.58 11.87
N ALA A 139 -2.71 23.87 11.74
CA ALA A 139 -2.35 24.47 10.46
C ALA A 139 -1.10 23.82 9.86
N ALA A 140 -0.07 23.53 10.68
CA ALA A 140 1.13 22.82 10.24
C ALA A 140 0.81 21.38 9.79
N ILE A 141 -0.08 20.66 10.49
CA ILE A 141 -0.52 19.32 10.09
C ILE A 141 -1.27 19.36 8.75
N VAL A 142 -2.15 20.35 8.54
CA VAL A 142 -2.87 20.52 7.28
C VAL A 142 -1.91 20.81 6.12
N GLU A 143 -0.89 21.63 6.34
CA GLU A 143 0.16 21.89 5.36
C GLU A 143 0.96 20.60 5.04
N GLN A 144 1.29 19.82 6.06
CA GLN A 144 1.96 18.52 5.89
C GLN A 144 1.07 17.53 5.12
N GLN A 145 -0.22 17.46 5.41
CA GLN A 145 -1.18 16.63 4.68
C GLN A 145 -1.27 17.04 3.20
N GLN A 146 -1.31 18.34 2.90
CA GLN A 146 -1.32 18.84 1.53
C GLN A 146 -0.03 18.49 0.78
N ALA A 147 1.12 18.57 1.44
CA ALA A 147 2.40 18.18 0.86
C ALA A 147 2.45 16.67 0.55
N VAL A 148 1.94 15.83 1.46
CA VAL A 148 1.81 14.37 1.22
C VAL A 148 0.84 14.09 0.08
N GLN A 149 -0.31 14.77 0.03
CA GLN A 149 -1.26 14.59 -1.06
C GLN A 149 -0.66 14.98 -2.43
N LEU A 150 0.07 16.09 -2.50
CA LEU A 150 0.77 16.52 -3.71
C LEU A 150 1.88 15.54 -4.13
N SER A 151 2.61 14.95 -3.18
CA SER A 151 3.62 13.93 -3.49
C SER A 151 2.97 12.64 -4.02
N LEU A 152 1.81 12.26 -3.47
CA LEU A 152 1.04 11.13 -3.95
C LEU A 152 0.51 11.33 -5.38
N GLU A 153 -0.07 12.50 -5.65
CA GLU A 153 -0.62 12.88 -6.97
C GLU A 153 0.47 13.06 -8.04
N ALA A 154 1.64 13.62 -7.69
CA ALA A 154 2.76 13.78 -8.62
C ALA A 154 3.34 12.44 -9.09
N THR A 155 3.29 11.42 -8.22
CA THR A 155 3.80 10.08 -8.55
C THR A 155 2.79 9.31 -9.43
N ASP A 156 1.48 9.50 -9.19
CA ASP A 156 0.40 8.85 -9.97
C ASP A 156 0.37 9.34 -11.44
N GLY A 157 0.90 10.54 -11.71
CA GLY A 157 1.04 11.11 -13.05
C GLY A 157 2.20 10.56 -13.89
N GLN A 158 3.15 9.83 -13.30
CA GLN A 158 4.31 9.25 -14.01
C GLN A 158 4.10 7.81 -14.48
N ASP A 159 3.05 7.12 -14.02
CA ASP A 159 2.71 5.74 -14.38
C ASP A 159 1.74 5.63 -15.58
N ARG A 160 1.64 6.67 -16.42
CA ARG A 160 0.83 6.68 -17.67
C ARG A 160 1.67 6.63 -18.94
#